data_AF-A0A954UFZ8-F1
#
_entry.id   AF-A0A954UFZ8-F1
#
_cell.length_a   1.000
_cell.length_b   1.000
_cell.length_c   1.000
_cell.angle_alpha   90.00
_cell.angle_beta   90.00
_cell.angle_gamma   90.00
#
_symmetry.space_group_name_H-M   'P 1'
#
loop_
_entity.id
_entity.type
_entity.pdbx_description
1 polymer ?
#
loop_
_entity_poly.entity_id
_entity_poly.type
_entity_poly.pdbx_seq_one_letter_code
_entity_poly.pdbx_strand_id
1 'polypeptide(L)' 'MKILALDLGKFNSVGCIFDSATRKSRFATIATEREQLARLFRKCKADLGGMEAGGPSGWMDDLVDR' A
#
# COMPACT_ATOMS: atom_id res chain seq x y z
N MET A 1 -14.90 -3.39 5.13
CA MET A 1 -13.76 -2.45 5.12
C MET A 1 -12.58 -3.14 4.50
N LYS A 2 -11.90 -2.49 3.55
CA LYS A 2 -10.64 -2.95 2.97
C LYS A 2 -9.50 -2.16 3.57
N ILE A 3 -8.58 -2.86 4.20
CA ILE A 3 -7.36 -2.29 4.78
C ILE A 3 -6.21 -2.64 3.85
N LEU A 4 -5.44 -1.64 3.44
CA LEU A 4 -4.17 -1.84 2.74
C LEU A 4 -3.03 -1.59 3.73
N ALA A 5 -2.30 -2.65 4.06
CA ALA A 5 -1.02 -2.55 4.77
C ALA A 5 0.11 -2.60 3.74
N LEU A 6 1.10 -1.73 3.87
CA LEU A 6 2.24 -1.67 2.97
C LEU A 6 3.55 -1.74 3.75
N ASP A 7 4.39 -2.70 3.37
CA ASP A 7 5.78 -2.83 3.80
C ASP A 7 6.69 -2.30 2.69
N LEU A 8 7.47 -1.26 2.98
CA LEU A 8 8.35 -0.61 2.00
C LEU A 8 9.75 -1.18 2.04
N GLY A 9 10.18 -1.78 0.93
CA GLY A 9 11.58 -2.10 0.67
C GLY A 9 12.24 -1.10 -0.26
N LYS A 10 13.58 -1.18 -0.37
CA LYS A 10 14.38 -0.30 -1.25
C LYS A 10 14.03 -0.40 -2.74
N PHE A 11 13.66 -1.60 -3.20
CA PHE A 11 13.38 -1.87 -4.62
C PHE A 11 11.99 -2.44 -4.86
N ASN A 12 11.51 -3.25 -3.92
CA ASN A 12 10.18 -3.83 -3.95
C ASN A 12 9.50 -3.60 -2.61
N SER A 13 8.21 -3.34 -2.66
CA SER A 13 7.30 -3.21 -1.53
C SER A 13 6.28 -4.34 -1.58
N VAL A 14 5.78 -4.73 -0.41
CA VAL A 14 4.74 -5.74 -0.29
C VAL A 14 3.46 -5.07 0.22
N GLY A 15 2.39 -5.17 -0.56
CA GLY A 15 1.05 -4.73 -0.18
C GLY A 15 0.19 -5.90 0.27
N CYS A 16 -0.45 -5.77 1.43
CA CYS A 16 -1.46 -6.69 1.93
C CYS A 16 -2.83 -6.00 1.91
N ILE A 17 -3.76 -6.56 1.15
CA ILE A 17 -5.15 -6.13 1.09
C ILE A 17 -5.97 -7.07 1.96
N PHE A 18 -6.41 -6.59 3.10
CA PHE A 18 -7.28 -7.33 4.01
C PHE A 18 -8.73 -6.86 3.85
N ASP A 19 -9.62 -7.78 3.52
CA ASP A 19 -11.06 -7.54 3.48
C ASP A 19 -11.68 -8.00 4.81
N SER A 20 -12.14 -7.04 5.62
CA SER A 20 -12.67 -7.31 6.96
C SER A 20 -13.99 -8.10 6.94
N ALA A 21 -14.77 -8.02 5.86
CA ALA A 21 -16.05 -8.69 5.74
C ALA A 21 -15.85 -10.19 5.46
N THR A 22 -14.90 -10.51 4.59
CA THR A 22 -14.59 -11.90 4.21
C THR A 22 -13.46 -12.53 5.02
N ARG A 23 -12.73 -11.71 5.79
CA ARG A 23 -11.48 -12.06 6.50
C ARG A 23 -10.40 -12.65 5.59
N LYS A 24 -10.40 -12.26 4.31
CA LYS A 24 -9.42 -12.73 3.33
C LYS A 24 -8.33 -11.70 3.14
N SER A 25 -7.09 -12.19 3.02
CA SER A 25 -5.92 -11.39 2.70
C SER A 25 -5.45 -11.69 1.28
N ARG A 26 -5.04 -10.66 0.56
CA ARG A 26 -4.36 -10.78 -0.74
C ARG A 26 -3.06 -10.01 -0.69
N PHE A 27 -2.00 -10.62 -1.21
CA PHE A 27 -0.68 -10.03 -1.23
C PHE A 27 -0.29 -9.67 -2.65
N ALA A 28 0.43 -8.57 -2.79
CA ALA A 28 1.05 -8.16 -4.03
C ALA A 28 2.46 -7.66 -3.74
N THR A 29 3.40 -8.02 -4.61
CA THR A 29 4.72 -7.39 -4.65
C THR A 29 4.70 -6.33 -5.74
N ILE A 30 5.11 -5.12 -5.40
CA ILE A 30 5.11 -3.96 -6.28
C ILE A 30 6.51 -3.34 -6.24
N ALA A 31 7.03 -2.87 -7.37
CA ALA A 31 8.25 -2.07 -7.36
C ALA A 31 8.06 -0.83 -6.47
N THR A 32 9.08 -0.47 -5.68
CA THR A 32 9.06 0.74 -4.83
C THR A 32 9.28 1.98 -5.70
N GLU A 33 8.29 2.25 -6.55
CA GLU A 33 8.27 3.36 -7.50
C GLU A 33 6.94 4.10 -7.34
N ARG A 34 7.00 5.42 -7.49
CA ARG A 34 5.87 6.32 -7.24
C ARG A 34 4.65 5.94 -8.05
N GLU A 35 4.83 5.70 -9.34
CA GLU A 35 3.75 5.38 -10.28
C GLU A 35 3.10 4.02 -9.96
N GLN A 36 3.92 3.05 -9.53
CA GLN A 36 3.43 1.70 -9.22
C GLN A 36 2.65 1.68 -7.91
N LEU A 37 3.14 2.36 -6.87
CA LEU A 37 2.42 2.51 -5.61
C LEU A 37 1.13 3.33 -5.79
N ALA A 38 1.18 4.44 -6.56
CA ALA A 38 -0.02 5.21 -6.89
C ALA A 38 -1.08 4.34 -7.62
N ARG A 39 -0.63 3.49 -8.55
CA ARG A 39 -1.52 2.56 -9.27
C ARG A 39 -2.12 1.50 -8.34
N LEU A 40 -1.35 1.01 -7.35
CA LEU A 40 -1.85 0.11 -6.33
C LEU A 40 -2.96 0.77 -5.50
N PHE A 41 -2.72 1.99 -5.01
CA PHE A 41 -3.69 2.75 -4.22
C PHE A 41 -5.01 2.96 -4.97
N ARG A 42 -4.95 3.42 -6.23
CA ARG A 42 -6.14 3.59 -7.08
C ARG A 42 -6.91 2.28 -7.33
N LYS A 43 -6.21 1.17 -7.52
CA LYS A 43 -6.84 -0.14 -7.82
C LYS A 43 -7.46 -0.78 -6.59
N CYS A 44 -6.81 -0.62 -5.43
CA CYS A 44 -7.17 -1.35 -4.23
C CYS A 44 -8.50 -0.87 -3.64
N LYS A 45 -8.85 0.41 -3.85
CA LYS A 45 -10.02 1.07 -3.21
C LYS A 45 -10.08 0.73 -1.72
N ALA A 46 -8.94 0.86 -1.04
CA ALA A 46 -8.85 0.63 0.39
C ALA A 46 -9.52 1.78 1.12
N ASP A 47 -10.26 1.46 2.18
CA ASP A 47 -10.89 2.45 3.04
C ASP A 47 -9.90 3.03 4.06
N LEU A 48 -8.85 2.25 4.37
CA LEU A 48 -7.79 2.62 5.31
C LEU A 48 -6.44 2.12 4.79
N GLY A 49 -5.45 3.01 4.75
CA GLY A 49 -4.06 2.69 4.43
C GLY A 49 -3.18 2.77 5.67
N GLY A 50 -2.27 1.80 5.81
CA GLY A 50 -1.26 1.80 6.86
C GLY A 50 0.09 1.37 6.30
N MET A 51 1.16 1.96 6.80
CA MET A 51 2.53 1.67 6.37
C MET A 51 3.48 1.79 7.57
N GLU A 52 4.52 0.96 7.61
CA GLU A 52 5.60 1.13 8.59
C GLU A 52 6.41 2.40 8.28
N ALA A 53 6.53 3.30 9.26
CA ALA A 53 7.37 4.49 9.11
C ALA A 53 8.86 4.11 9.12
N GLY A 54 9.61 4.54 8.10
CA GLY A 54 11.02 4.20 7.92
C GLY A 54 11.69 5.09 6.86
N GLY A 55 12.98 4.93 6.60
CA GLY A 55 13.72 5.78 5.64
C GLY A 55 13.02 6.00 4.28
N PRO A 56 12.38 4.98 3.68
CA PRO A 56 11.63 5.13 2.42
C PRO A 56 10.26 5.82 2.54
N SER A 57 9.78 6.19 3.75
CA SER A 57 8.42 6.72 3.95
C SER A 57 8.25 8.20 3.64
N GLY A 58 9.35 8.96 3.55
CA GLY A 58 9.30 10.43 3.49
C GLY A 58 8.58 11.02 2.27
N TRP A 59 8.44 10.28 1.18
CA TRP A 59 7.79 10.74 -0.07
C TRP A 59 6.40 10.14 -0.29
N MET A 60 5.93 9.29 0.63
CA MET A 60 4.65 8.58 0.51
C MET A 60 3.45 9.49 0.78
N ASP A 61 3.62 10.55 1.57
CA ASP A 61 2.56 11.52 1.86
C ASP A 61 2.01 12.14 0.55
N ASP A 62 2.90 12.45 -0.39
CA ASP A 62 2.56 12.93 -1.75
C ASP A 62 1.69 11.96 -2.57
N LEU A 63 1.61 10.68 -2.18
CA LEU A 63 0.82 9.66 -2.87
C LEU A 63 -0.56 9.46 -2.27
N VAL A 64 -0.78 9.93 -1.03
CA VAL A 64 -2.01 9.69 -0.28
C VAL A 64 -2.98 10.88 -0.37
N ASP A 65 -2.57 11.99 -1.00
CA ASP A 65 -3.42 13.17 -1.20
C ASP A 65 -3.93 13.33 -2.65
N ARG A 66 -5.11 12.75 -2.91
CA ARG A 66 -6.26 13.30 -3.67
C ARG A 66 -7.39 12.29 -3.84
#